data_AF-A0A8H6HLY6-F1
#
_entry.id   AF-A0A8H6HLY6-F1
#
_cell.length_a   1.000
_cell.length_b   1.000
_cell.length_c   1.000
_cell.angle_alpha   90.00
_cell.angle_beta   90.00
_cell.angle_gamma   90.00
#
_symmetry.space_group_name_H-M   'P 1'
#
loop_
_entity.id
_entity.type
_entity.pdbx_description
1 polymer ?
#
loop_
_entity_poly.entity_id
_entity_poly.type
_entity_poly.pdbx_seq_one_letter_code
_entity_poly.pdbx_strand_id
1 'polypeptide(L)'
;MCEACTYILSRARGPFCKAESRSIWCTDERRASPATSARTPQSVDKAHFGIRHIHWRCIRPRLVTNPAGNQSAQLESVFNRPIRRFLGLHARAFVAVLSSEMGILPLRYRRLLIALGFLLYLLRLPDHRYAKLALRDSIDLLASGKSGWFSDLLHSLQTLPIPVNVPDPLRIDVDMVEDIRERVRASMTAFIIQETNRISSLYLLKDRLEPGERRGDPPRVIPIKFRHYLSVITYRKDRVALTKILTGCHELAVERLKWARNADGEKVTFDRPQRLCRFCKHKAESPEHALLGCNACPDLVSVR
;
A
#
# COMPACT_ATOMS: atom_id res chain seq x y z
N MET A 1 -3.07 -44.44 -0.72
CA MET A 1 -3.46 -43.09 -1.22
C MET A 1 -4.94 -42.91 -0.93
N CYS A 2 -5.38 -41.78 -0.39
CA CYS A 2 -6.81 -41.53 -0.17
C CYS A 2 -7.44 -40.94 -1.44
N GLU A 3 -8.60 -41.47 -1.86
CA GLU A 3 -9.27 -41.14 -3.13
C GLU A 3 -9.62 -39.65 -3.26
N ALA A 4 -9.88 -38.98 -2.14
CA ALA A 4 -10.10 -37.53 -2.07
C ALA A 4 -8.96 -36.69 -2.67
N CYS A 5 -7.70 -37.12 -2.51
CA CYS A 5 -6.55 -36.41 -3.09
C CYS A 5 -6.53 -36.51 -4.63
N THR A 6 -6.92 -37.66 -5.18
CA THR A 6 -6.97 -37.89 -6.63
C THR A 6 -8.05 -37.03 -7.27
N TYR A 7 -9.22 -36.93 -6.62
CA TYR A 7 -10.36 -36.15 -7.10
C TYR A 7 -10.07 -34.63 -7.13
N ILE A 8 -9.53 -34.06 -6.04
CA ILE A 8 -9.22 -32.62 -5.96
C ILE A 8 -8.14 -32.22 -6.99
N LEU A 9 -7.13 -33.07 -7.23
CA LEU A 9 -6.09 -32.82 -8.24
C LEU A 9 -6.62 -32.92 -9.68
N SER A 10 -7.63 -33.76 -9.95
CA SER A 10 -8.25 -33.85 -11.28
C SER A 10 -8.93 -32.54 -11.69
N ARG A 11 -9.65 -31.90 -10.76
CA ARG A 11 -10.40 -30.65 -10.99
C ARG A 11 -9.51 -29.40 -11.07
N ALA A 12 -8.21 -29.51 -10.75
CA ALA A 12 -7.23 -28.44 -10.92
C ALA A 12 -6.70 -28.33 -12.36
N ARG A 13 -7.01 -29.29 -13.25
CA ARG A 13 -6.68 -29.25 -14.68
C ARG A 13 -7.78 -28.54 -15.48
N GLY A 14 -7.80 -27.20 -15.43
CA GLY A 14 -8.55 -26.38 -16.39
C GLY A 14 -7.75 -26.19 -17.69
N PRO A 15 -8.39 -26.19 -18.88
CA PRO A 15 -7.67 -26.09 -20.15
C PRO A 15 -7.10 -24.70 -20.42
N PHE A 16 -5.94 -24.68 -21.07
CA PHE A 16 -5.38 -23.48 -21.70
C PHE A 16 -6.21 -23.08 -22.93
N CYS A 17 -6.20 -21.78 -23.27
CA CYS A 17 -6.74 -21.18 -24.49
C CYS A 17 -8.24 -21.39 -24.79
N LYS A 18 -9.02 -20.31 -24.61
CA LYS A 18 -9.89 -19.77 -25.67
C LYS A 18 -9.94 -18.25 -25.54
N ALA A 19 -9.83 -17.56 -26.67
CA ALA A 19 -10.01 -16.12 -26.75
C ALA A 19 -11.48 -15.82 -27.03
N GLU A 20 -12.02 -14.75 -26.45
CA GLU A 20 -13.16 -14.07 -27.05
C GLU A 20 -13.21 -12.60 -26.64
N SER A 21 -13.27 -11.76 -27.66
CA SER A 21 -13.55 -10.33 -27.59
C SER A 21 -15.06 -10.10 -27.47
N ARG A 22 -15.47 -9.05 -26.76
CA ARG A 22 -16.68 -8.28 -27.09
C ARG A 22 -16.69 -6.91 -26.42
N SER A 23 -16.68 -5.89 -27.28
CA SER A 23 -16.99 -4.50 -26.97
C SER A 23 -18.51 -4.32 -26.88
N ILE A 24 -18.99 -3.48 -25.95
CA ILE A 24 -20.38 -3.00 -25.93
C ILE A 24 -20.38 -1.50 -25.58
N TRP A 25 -20.80 -0.69 -26.57
CA TRP A 25 -21.65 0.52 -26.54
C TRP A 25 -21.81 1.25 -25.19
N CYS A 26 -21.60 2.56 -25.02
CA CYS A 26 -21.74 3.74 -25.90
C CYS A 26 -23.18 4.01 -26.38
N THR A 27 -23.90 4.83 -25.61
CA THR A 27 -25.10 5.56 -26.04
C THR A 27 -24.99 7.01 -25.55
N ASP A 28 -25.21 7.94 -26.48
CA ASP A 28 -25.16 9.40 -26.33
C ASP A 28 -26.58 9.90 -25.99
N GLU A 29 -26.74 10.83 -25.04
CA GLU A 29 -27.99 11.57 -24.89
C GLU A 29 -27.73 13.03 -24.53
N ARG A 30 -27.84 13.88 -25.56
CA ARG A 30 -27.86 15.34 -25.47
C ARG A 30 -29.25 15.87 -25.82
N ARG A 31 -29.84 16.67 -24.93
CA ARG A 31 -30.82 17.76 -25.20
C ARG A 31 -30.64 18.79 -24.06
N ALA A 32 -30.04 19.95 -24.30
CA ALA A 32 -30.57 21.15 -24.98
C ALA A 32 -31.32 22.11 -24.01
N SER A 33 -30.76 23.32 -23.81
CA SER A 33 -31.31 24.46 -23.04
C SER A 33 -32.33 25.28 -23.89
N PRO A 34 -33.08 26.26 -23.32
CA PRO A 34 -32.57 27.59 -22.89
C PRO A 34 -33.20 28.03 -21.51
N ALA A 35 -33.27 29.28 -21.02
CA ALA A 35 -32.91 30.62 -21.54
C ALA A 35 -32.53 31.66 -20.42
N THR A 36 -31.63 32.59 -20.78
CA THR A 36 -31.59 34.05 -20.55
C THR A 36 -32.37 34.72 -19.39
N SER A 37 -31.66 35.43 -18.49
CA SER A 37 -31.86 36.88 -18.24
C SER A 37 -30.67 37.50 -17.49
N ALA A 38 -30.45 38.81 -17.64
CA ALA A 38 -29.40 39.58 -16.96
C ALA A 38 -29.97 40.85 -16.34
N ARG A 39 -29.42 41.30 -15.19
CA ARG A 39 -29.52 42.68 -14.69
C ARG A 39 -28.35 43.02 -13.75
N THR A 40 -27.94 44.28 -13.78
CA THR A 40 -26.79 44.87 -13.09
C THR A 40 -27.25 45.83 -11.97
N PRO A 41 -26.51 46.86 -11.48
CA PRO A 41 -25.85 46.76 -10.18
C PRO A 41 -26.17 47.89 -9.18
N GLN A 42 -26.29 47.57 -7.88
CA GLN A 42 -26.38 48.51 -6.75
C GLN A 42 -25.82 47.81 -5.49
N SER A 43 -25.22 48.47 -4.49
CA SER A 43 -24.64 49.82 -4.36
C SER A 43 -23.55 49.77 -3.27
N VAL A 44 -22.67 50.77 -3.19
CA VAL A 44 -21.65 50.86 -2.13
C VAL A 44 -22.30 51.34 -0.83
N ASP A 45 -22.05 50.66 0.29
CA ASP A 45 -22.16 51.30 1.60
C ASP A 45 -21.14 50.79 2.63
N LYS A 46 -20.72 51.69 3.52
CA LYS A 46 -19.56 51.50 4.42
C LYS A 46 -19.99 50.92 5.77
N ALA A 47 -19.37 49.82 6.21
CA ALA A 47 -19.46 49.37 7.59
C ALA A 47 -18.16 48.73 8.13
N HIS A 48 -17.43 49.55 8.91
CA HIS A 48 -16.63 49.21 10.10
C HIS A 48 -15.72 47.96 10.15
N PHE A 49 -14.46 48.23 10.54
CA PHE A 49 -13.47 47.26 10.97
C PHE A 49 -14.02 46.28 12.02
N GLY A 50 -13.80 44.98 11.77
CA GLY A 50 -13.97 43.93 12.75
C GLY A 50 -13.27 42.66 12.27
N ILE A 51 -12.07 42.38 12.79
CA ILE A 51 -11.31 41.16 12.48
C ILE A 51 -11.98 39.97 13.21
N ARG A 52 -13.15 39.56 12.71
CA ARG A 52 -13.85 38.36 13.16
C ARG A 52 -13.25 37.15 12.47
N HIS A 53 -12.67 36.26 13.26
CA HIS A 53 -12.27 34.88 12.94
C HIS A 53 -11.95 34.59 11.47
N ILE A 54 -10.66 34.55 11.12
CA ILE A 54 -10.20 33.94 9.87
C ILE A 54 -10.59 32.46 9.91
N HIS A 55 -11.72 32.15 9.30
CA HIS A 55 -12.29 30.81 9.32
C HIS A 55 -11.38 29.88 8.53
N TRP A 56 -10.87 28.83 9.19
CA TRP A 56 -9.92 27.83 8.67
C TRP A 56 -10.36 27.02 7.42
N ARG A 57 -11.42 27.44 6.71
CA ARG A 57 -11.86 26.85 5.44
C ARG A 57 -10.95 27.18 4.26
N CYS A 58 -10.32 28.37 4.24
CA CYS A 58 -9.60 28.86 3.06
C CYS A 58 -8.14 28.37 2.94
N ILE A 59 -7.51 27.95 4.05
CA ILE A 59 -6.17 27.32 4.05
C ILE A 59 -6.28 25.85 4.47
N ARG A 60 -7.19 25.10 3.83
CA ARG A 60 -7.14 23.64 3.85
C ARG A 60 -6.40 23.14 2.60
N PRO A 61 -5.17 22.61 2.73
CA PRO A 61 -4.74 21.53 1.87
C PRO A 61 -5.67 20.33 2.15
N ARG A 62 -6.80 20.23 1.43
CA ARG A 62 -7.79 19.14 1.54
C ARG A 62 -7.19 17.74 1.35
N LEU A 63 -5.93 17.65 0.91
CA LEU A 63 -5.15 16.43 0.74
C LEU A 63 -4.66 15.78 2.05
N VAL A 64 -4.66 16.48 3.19
CA VAL A 64 -4.02 15.99 4.44
C VAL A 64 -5.03 15.57 5.53
N THR A 65 -6.15 16.28 5.68
CA THR A 65 -6.97 16.23 6.91
C THR A 65 -8.03 15.13 6.93
N ASN A 66 -7.62 13.97 7.44
CA ASN A 66 -8.38 12.93 8.17
C ASN A 66 -7.95 11.52 7.71
N PRO A 67 -6.87 10.95 8.27
CA PRO A 67 -6.46 9.58 7.97
C PRO A 67 -7.20 8.50 8.77
N ALA A 68 -8.03 8.87 9.76
CA ALA A 68 -8.81 7.94 10.59
C ALA A 68 -10.20 7.61 10.01
N GLY A 69 -10.76 8.49 9.16
CA GLY A 69 -12.05 8.25 8.51
C GLY A 69 -11.97 7.29 7.31
N ASN A 70 -13.13 6.72 6.92
CA ASN A 70 -13.29 5.83 5.76
C ASN A 70 -12.65 6.35 4.45
N GLN A 71 -12.56 7.67 4.29
CA GLN A 71 -11.91 8.34 3.15
C GLN A 71 -10.42 7.97 3.01
N SER A 72 -9.70 7.75 4.12
CA SER A 72 -8.29 7.35 4.11
C SER A 72 -8.11 5.95 3.51
N ALA A 73 -8.93 5.00 3.95
CA ALA A 73 -8.95 3.64 3.42
C ALA A 73 -9.40 3.60 1.94
N GLN A 74 -10.36 4.46 1.56
CA GLN A 74 -10.76 4.63 0.16
C GLN A 74 -9.59 5.14 -0.71
N LEU A 75 -8.87 6.18 -0.28
CA LEU A 75 -7.70 6.71 -0.97
C LEU A 75 -6.57 5.66 -1.09
N GLU A 76 -6.29 4.91 -0.02
CA GLU A 76 -5.34 3.79 -0.07
C GLU A 76 -5.80 2.70 -1.05
N SER A 77 -7.10 2.41 -1.14
CA SER A 77 -7.62 1.42 -2.09
C SER A 77 -7.44 1.85 -3.55
N VAL A 78 -7.62 3.15 -3.84
CA VAL A 78 -7.43 3.75 -5.17
C VAL A 78 -5.96 3.78 -5.53
N PHE A 79 -5.08 4.20 -4.61
CA PHE A 79 -3.63 4.25 -4.80
C PHE A 79 -3.00 2.87 -5.03
N ASN A 80 -3.43 1.86 -4.28
CA ASN A 80 -2.89 0.50 -4.38
C ASN A 80 -3.40 -0.28 -5.61
N ARG A 81 -4.55 0.12 -6.19
CA ARG A 81 -5.17 -0.54 -7.37
C ARG A 81 -4.28 -0.58 -8.62
N PRO A 82 -3.70 0.54 -9.12
CA PRO A 82 -2.80 0.50 -10.28
C PRO A 82 -1.53 -0.30 -9.98
N ILE A 83 -0.97 -0.20 -8.76
CA ILE A 83 0.23 -0.96 -8.37
C ILE A 83 -0.03 -2.47 -8.41
N ARG A 84 -1.15 -2.93 -7.85
CA ARG A 84 -1.57 -4.35 -7.94
C ARG A 84 -1.73 -4.81 -9.39
N ARG A 85 -2.30 -3.97 -10.27
CA ARG A 85 -2.44 -4.27 -11.72
C ARG A 85 -1.12 -4.29 -12.48
N PHE A 86 -0.14 -3.46 -12.09
CA PHE A 86 1.21 -3.46 -12.66
C PHE A 86 1.97 -4.73 -12.29
N LEU A 87 1.92 -5.11 -11.02
CA LEU A 87 2.53 -6.34 -10.47
C LEU A 87 1.74 -7.63 -10.79
N GLY A 88 0.53 -7.52 -11.36
CA GLY A 88 -0.33 -8.66 -11.68
C GLY A 88 -0.88 -9.41 -10.45
N LEU A 89 -0.99 -8.70 -9.31
CA LEU A 89 -1.43 -9.22 -8.02
C LEU A 89 -2.94 -9.09 -7.81
N HIS A 90 -3.49 -9.95 -6.95
CA HIS A 90 -4.91 -9.94 -6.61
C HIS A 90 -5.33 -8.67 -5.84
N ALA A 91 -6.62 -8.31 -5.89
CA ALA A 91 -7.17 -7.12 -5.23
C ALA A 91 -6.96 -7.11 -3.69
N ARG A 92 -6.76 -8.29 -3.07
CA ARG A 92 -6.47 -8.46 -1.64
C ARG A 92 -4.96 -8.59 -1.30
N ALA A 93 -4.06 -8.40 -2.26
CA ALA A 93 -2.62 -8.51 -2.01
C ALA A 93 -2.12 -7.47 -0.99
N PHE A 94 -1.21 -7.90 -0.12
CA PHE A 94 -0.76 -7.16 1.07
C PHE A 94 -0.06 -5.84 0.70
N VAL A 95 -0.31 -4.78 1.46
CA VAL A 95 0.28 -3.44 1.19
C VAL A 95 1.79 -3.45 1.35
N ALA A 96 2.31 -4.22 2.31
CA ALA A 96 3.76 -4.40 2.52
C ALA A 96 4.47 -4.86 1.23
N VAL A 97 3.89 -5.82 0.50
CA VAL A 97 4.42 -6.31 -0.79
C VAL A 97 4.44 -5.22 -1.86
N LEU A 98 3.39 -4.40 -1.95
CA LEU A 98 3.32 -3.33 -2.95
C LEU A 98 4.44 -2.30 -2.72
N SER A 99 4.70 -1.97 -1.46
CA SER A 99 5.77 -1.07 -1.05
C SER A 99 7.16 -1.71 -1.18
N SER A 100 7.29 -3.00 -0.84
CA SER A 100 8.56 -3.70 -0.87
C SER A 100 9.07 -3.95 -2.27
N GLU A 101 8.19 -4.20 -3.23
CA GLU A 101 8.56 -4.49 -4.62
C GLU A 101 8.70 -3.23 -5.47
N MET A 102 7.87 -2.21 -5.26
CA MET A 102 7.92 -0.97 -6.05
C MET A 102 8.84 0.12 -5.50
N GLY A 103 9.31 0.01 -4.25
CA GLY A 103 10.02 1.11 -3.59
C GLY A 103 9.15 2.31 -3.25
N ILE A 104 7.82 2.13 -3.20
CA ILE A 104 6.85 3.21 -2.97
C ILE A 104 6.38 3.19 -1.51
N LEU A 105 6.54 4.31 -0.81
CA LEU A 105 6.07 4.47 0.58
C LEU A 105 4.55 4.26 0.66
N PRO A 106 4.03 3.53 1.67
CA PRO A 106 2.59 3.44 1.89
C PRO A 106 1.99 4.82 2.13
N LEU A 107 0.80 5.07 1.56
CA LEU A 107 0.22 6.41 1.45
C LEU A 107 0.07 7.12 2.80
N ARG A 108 -0.33 6.41 3.88
CA ARG A 108 -0.40 6.95 5.25
C ARG A 108 0.93 7.57 5.72
N TYR A 109 2.04 6.84 5.57
CA TYR A 109 3.37 7.30 5.96
C TYR A 109 3.84 8.48 5.08
N ARG A 110 3.59 8.42 3.77
CA ARG A 110 3.91 9.52 2.85
C ARG A 110 3.16 10.81 3.20
N ARG A 111 1.85 10.73 3.52
CA ARG A 111 1.03 11.90 3.91
C ARG A 111 1.52 12.50 5.24
N LEU A 112 1.87 11.67 6.21
CA LEU A 112 2.45 12.11 7.49
C LEU A 112 3.79 12.80 7.32
N LEU A 113 4.72 12.24 6.55
CA LEU A 113 6.04 12.85 6.31
C LEU A 113 5.92 14.21 5.58
N ILE A 114 4.91 14.39 4.71
CA ILE A 114 4.59 15.68 4.10
C ILE A 114 4.00 16.66 5.14
N ALA A 115 3.07 16.19 5.98
CA ALA A 115 2.46 17.02 7.03
C ALA A 115 3.49 17.49 8.08
N LEU A 116 4.43 16.61 8.47
CA LEU A 116 5.55 16.93 9.35
C LEU A 116 6.55 17.89 8.68
N GLY A 117 6.83 17.72 7.38
CA GLY A 117 7.63 18.70 6.62
C GLY A 117 6.98 20.08 6.55
N PHE A 118 5.64 20.14 6.48
CA PHE A 118 4.91 21.41 6.58
C PHE A 118 4.92 21.98 8.00
N LEU A 119 4.77 21.15 9.04
CA LEU A 119 4.92 21.58 10.44
C LEU A 119 6.31 22.20 10.70
N LEU A 120 7.36 21.54 10.23
CA LEU A 120 8.74 22.02 10.30
C LEU A 120 8.92 23.39 9.62
N TYR A 121 8.31 23.58 8.44
CA TYR A 121 8.25 24.88 7.77
C TYR A 121 7.52 25.93 8.61
N LEU A 122 6.35 25.60 9.18
CA LEU A 122 5.60 26.51 10.05
C LEU A 122 6.39 26.90 11.30
N LEU A 123 7.15 25.97 11.91
CA LEU A 123 7.97 26.24 13.08
C LEU A 123 9.14 27.19 12.77
N ARG A 124 9.73 27.10 11.58
CA ARG A 124 10.81 27.98 11.10
C ARG A 124 10.33 29.36 10.63
N LEU A 125 9.02 29.61 10.52
CA LEU A 125 8.50 30.94 10.15
C LEU A 125 8.64 31.97 11.30
N PRO A 126 8.88 33.25 10.97
CA PRO A 126 8.79 34.34 11.93
C PRO A 126 7.41 34.47 12.58
N ASP A 127 7.40 34.87 13.85
CA ASP A 127 6.23 34.92 14.73
C ASP A 127 5.06 35.79 14.24
N HIS A 128 5.34 36.83 13.46
CA HIS A 128 4.32 37.73 12.90
C HIS A 128 3.60 37.15 11.67
N ARG A 129 4.02 35.99 11.14
CA ARG A 129 3.41 35.40 9.94
C ARG A 129 2.11 34.69 10.31
N TYR A 130 1.03 34.98 9.59
CA TYR A 130 -0.29 34.36 9.82
C TYR A 130 -0.25 32.83 9.93
N ALA A 131 0.61 32.13 9.17
CA ALA A 131 0.73 30.68 9.24
C ALA A 131 1.39 30.17 10.55
N LYS A 132 2.30 30.95 11.15
CA LYS A 132 2.92 30.68 12.46
C LYS A 132 1.95 30.98 13.60
N LEU A 133 1.18 32.07 13.50
CA LEU A 133 0.08 32.39 14.41
C LEU A 133 -1.00 31.29 14.36
N ALA A 134 -1.40 30.87 13.17
CA ALA A 134 -2.36 29.78 12.98
C ALA A 134 -1.84 28.43 13.54
N LEU A 135 -0.53 28.17 13.52
CA LEU A 135 0.03 27.02 14.24
C LEU A 135 -0.16 27.15 15.76
N ARG A 136 0.12 28.33 16.35
CA ARG A 136 -0.10 28.62 17.78
C ARG A 136 -1.57 28.42 18.16
N ASP A 137 -2.50 29.02 17.43
CA ASP A 137 -3.95 28.82 17.61
C ASP A 137 -4.31 27.32 17.60
N SER A 138 -3.69 26.51 16.73
CA SER A 138 -3.95 25.07 16.68
C SER A 138 -3.32 24.26 17.83
N ILE A 139 -2.29 24.78 18.50
CA ILE A 139 -1.70 24.20 19.71
C ILE A 139 -2.54 24.63 20.93
N ASP A 140 -3.00 25.87 20.99
CA ASP A 140 -3.90 26.37 22.03
C ASP A 140 -5.25 25.65 22.00
N LEU A 141 -5.77 25.34 20.80
CA LEU A 141 -6.94 24.46 20.64
C LEU A 141 -6.70 23.08 21.27
N LEU A 142 -5.54 22.46 21.03
CA LEU A 142 -5.18 21.18 21.64
C LEU A 142 -5.08 21.28 23.17
N ALA A 143 -4.45 22.34 23.70
CA ALA A 143 -4.37 22.59 25.14
C ALA A 143 -5.77 22.76 25.77
N SER A 144 -6.72 23.35 25.04
CA SER A 144 -8.14 23.46 25.45
C SER A 144 -8.98 22.19 25.21
N GLY A 145 -8.37 21.07 24.80
CA GLY A 145 -9.05 19.80 24.53
C GLY A 145 -9.89 19.79 23.24
N LYS A 146 -9.71 20.76 22.34
CA LYS A 146 -10.49 20.91 21.11
C LYS A 146 -9.75 20.35 19.90
N SER A 147 -10.51 19.80 18.97
CA SER A 147 -10.00 19.34 17.68
C SER A 147 -9.46 20.51 16.82
N GLY A 148 -8.27 20.34 16.26
CA GLY A 148 -7.61 21.24 15.33
C GLY A 148 -6.67 20.48 14.39
N TRP A 149 -6.01 21.19 13.47
CA TRP A 149 -5.09 20.55 12.51
C TRP A 149 -3.93 19.82 13.21
N PHE A 150 -3.43 20.38 14.31
CA PHE A 150 -2.35 19.77 15.08
C PHE A 150 -2.82 18.54 15.88
N SER A 151 -4.00 18.56 16.50
CA SER A 151 -4.54 17.37 17.17
C SER A 151 -4.81 16.23 16.18
N ASP A 152 -5.32 16.55 14.99
CA ASP A 152 -5.50 15.58 13.90
C ASP A 152 -4.17 14.94 13.54
N LEU A 153 -3.08 15.71 13.43
CA LEU A 153 -1.74 15.20 13.12
C LEU A 153 -1.22 14.26 14.22
N LEU A 154 -1.40 14.59 15.50
CA LEU A 154 -1.01 13.73 16.62
C LEU A 154 -1.78 12.40 16.61
N HIS A 155 -3.10 12.46 16.45
CA HIS A 155 -3.94 11.28 16.32
C HIS A 155 -3.54 10.43 15.09
N SER A 156 -3.13 11.08 14.00
CA SER A 156 -2.63 10.41 12.80
C SER A 156 -1.31 9.65 13.01
N LEU A 157 -0.45 10.12 13.92
CA LEU A 157 0.80 9.44 14.30
C LEU A 157 0.54 8.25 15.25
N GLN A 158 -0.45 8.39 16.15
CA GLN A 158 -0.88 7.33 17.07
C GLN A 158 -1.63 6.20 16.35
N THR A 159 -2.38 6.50 15.28
CA THR A 159 -3.15 5.51 14.48
C THR A 159 -2.33 4.80 13.40
N LEU A 160 -1.00 4.98 13.38
CA LEU A 160 -0.11 4.18 12.55
C LEU A 160 -0.11 2.70 12.99
N PRO A 161 0.13 1.74 12.07
CA PRO A 161 0.27 0.32 12.41
C PRO A 161 1.33 0.04 13.50
N ILE A 162 2.38 0.86 13.52
CA ILE A 162 3.34 0.98 14.62
C ILE A 162 3.27 2.44 15.07
N PRO A 163 2.59 2.75 16.20
CA PRO A 163 2.38 4.12 16.65
C PRO A 163 3.67 4.91 16.86
N VAL A 164 3.62 6.22 16.58
CA VAL A 164 4.72 7.14 16.89
C VAL A 164 4.24 8.17 17.91
N ASN A 165 4.81 8.13 19.11
CA ASN A 165 4.46 9.04 20.19
C ASN A 165 5.22 10.38 20.09
N VAL A 166 4.56 11.44 20.55
CA VAL A 166 5.10 12.79 20.71
C VAL A 166 5.14 13.07 22.21
N PRO A 167 6.32 13.22 22.85
CA PRO A 167 6.44 13.29 24.30
C PRO A 167 5.73 14.50 24.94
N ASP A 168 6.03 15.71 24.46
CA ASP A 168 5.35 16.95 24.86
C ASP A 168 4.87 17.68 23.59
N PRO A 169 3.60 17.48 23.19
CA PRO A 169 3.07 18.14 22.00
C PRO A 169 2.90 19.65 22.14
N LEU A 170 2.82 20.20 23.37
CA LEU A 170 2.61 21.63 23.59
C LEU A 170 3.92 22.42 23.45
N ARG A 171 5.06 21.79 23.76
CA ARG A 171 6.40 22.39 23.63
C ARG A 171 7.12 21.96 22.36
N ILE A 172 6.40 21.92 21.23
CA ILE A 172 6.94 21.41 19.97
C ILE A 172 7.92 22.36 19.28
N ASP A 173 9.12 21.86 19.01
CA ASP A 173 10.22 22.57 18.36
C ASP A 173 10.67 21.89 17.04
N VAL A 174 11.71 22.46 16.43
CA VAL A 174 12.25 22.01 15.12
C VAL A 174 12.89 20.63 15.24
N ASP A 175 13.67 20.41 16.29
CA ASP A 175 14.48 19.20 16.45
C ASP A 175 13.61 18.00 16.80
N MET A 176 12.63 18.17 17.70
CA MET A 176 11.64 17.12 17.99
C MET A 176 10.84 16.74 16.74
N VAL A 177 10.56 17.68 15.82
CA VAL A 177 9.86 17.34 14.55
C VAL A 177 10.75 16.55 13.60
N GLU A 178 12.05 16.85 13.47
CA GLU A 178 12.97 16.03 12.68
C GLU A 178 13.08 14.61 13.28
N ASP A 179 13.21 14.51 14.60
CA ASP A 179 13.16 13.26 15.37
C ASP A 179 11.89 12.44 15.12
N ILE A 180 10.71 13.10 15.13
CA ILE A 180 9.43 12.44 14.81
C ILE A 180 9.44 11.94 13.35
N ARG A 181 10.03 12.68 12.40
CA ARG A 181 10.12 12.23 11.00
C ARG A 181 10.99 10.98 10.88
N GLU A 182 12.10 10.89 11.59
CA GLU A 182 12.92 9.66 11.65
C GLU A 182 12.18 8.51 12.32
N ARG A 183 11.49 8.75 13.46
CA ARG A 183 10.63 7.71 14.08
C ARG A 183 9.52 7.22 13.16
N VAL A 184 8.94 8.08 12.32
CA VAL A 184 7.94 7.70 11.30
C VAL A 184 8.58 6.87 10.18
N ARG A 185 9.82 7.17 9.74
CA ARG A 185 10.57 6.34 8.78
C ARG A 185 10.92 4.96 9.36
N ALA A 186 11.34 4.90 10.63
CA ALA A 186 11.60 3.67 11.35
C ALA A 186 10.33 2.81 11.50
N SER A 187 9.22 3.42 11.97
CA SER A 187 7.89 2.78 12.07
C SER A 187 7.43 2.18 10.73
N MET A 188 7.58 2.91 9.62
CA MET A 188 7.26 2.42 8.28
C MET A 188 8.09 1.19 7.88
N THR A 189 9.38 1.23 8.19
CA THR A 189 10.34 0.18 7.85
C THR A 189 10.05 -1.08 8.65
N ALA A 190 9.85 -0.94 9.97
CA ALA A 190 9.45 -2.01 10.87
C ALA A 190 8.10 -2.64 10.47
N PHE A 191 7.10 -1.83 10.10
CA PHE A 191 5.80 -2.32 9.65
C PHE A 191 5.90 -3.25 8.42
N ILE A 192 6.72 -2.88 7.43
CA ILE A 192 6.88 -3.69 6.21
C ILE A 192 7.64 -4.99 6.50
N ILE A 193 8.68 -4.95 7.35
CA ILE A 193 9.39 -6.15 7.80
C ILE A 193 8.44 -7.06 8.58
N GLN A 194 7.70 -6.53 9.56
CA GLN A 194 6.80 -7.30 10.41
C GLN A 194 5.68 -7.97 9.59
N GLU A 195 5.03 -7.26 8.67
CA GLU A 195 4.01 -7.85 7.80
C GLU A 195 4.59 -8.93 6.87
N THR A 196 5.77 -8.70 6.30
CA THR A 196 6.45 -9.70 5.45
C THR A 196 6.80 -10.96 6.24
N ASN A 197 7.30 -10.79 7.47
CA ASN A 197 7.67 -11.91 8.34
C ASN A 197 6.45 -12.64 8.93
N ARG A 198 5.33 -11.95 9.17
CA ARG A 198 4.07 -12.53 9.66
C ARG A 198 3.39 -13.45 8.64
N ILE A 199 3.53 -13.18 7.34
CA ILE A 199 2.78 -13.90 6.30
C ILE A 199 3.60 -15.07 5.75
N SER A 200 3.13 -16.31 5.99
CA SER A 200 3.83 -17.53 5.55
C SER A 200 3.96 -17.68 4.03
N SER A 201 3.08 -17.06 3.25
CA SER A 201 3.14 -17.01 1.77
C SER A 201 4.26 -16.13 1.23
N LEU A 202 4.80 -15.21 2.03
CA LEU A 202 5.85 -14.27 1.63
C LEU A 202 7.26 -14.76 2.03
N TYR A 203 7.43 -16.06 2.27
CA TYR A 203 8.69 -16.61 2.80
C TYR A 203 9.90 -16.36 1.87
N LEU A 204 9.68 -16.19 0.56
CA LEU A 204 10.72 -15.82 -0.42
C LEU A 204 11.13 -14.33 -0.37
N LEU A 205 10.40 -13.49 0.37
CA LEU A 205 10.71 -12.07 0.58
C LEU A 205 11.28 -11.79 1.98
N LYS A 206 11.27 -12.78 2.88
CA LYS A 206 11.82 -12.64 4.23
C LYS A 206 13.33 -12.47 4.18
N ASP A 207 13.81 -11.54 5.00
CA ASP A 207 15.24 -11.25 5.21
C ASP A 207 16.04 -11.07 3.91
N ARG A 208 15.34 -10.59 2.85
CA ARG A 208 15.88 -10.43 1.50
C ARG A 208 17.03 -9.41 1.51
N LEU A 209 18.24 -9.95 1.41
CA LEU A 209 19.45 -9.16 1.23
C LEU A 209 19.48 -8.57 -0.18
N GLU A 210 19.70 -7.27 -0.25
CA GLU A 210 20.02 -6.56 -1.47
C GLU A 210 21.54 -6.28 -1.51
N PRO A 211 22.17 -6.31 -2.69
CA PRO A 211 23.56 -5.89 -2.82
C PRO A 211 23.71 -4.44 -2.38
N GLY A 212 24.86 -4.13 -1.76
CA GLY A 212 25.24 -2.77 -1.42
C GLY A 212 25.41 -1.89 -2.67
N GLU A 213 25.52 -0.57 -2.45
CA GLU A 213 25.58 0.40 -3.56
C GLU A 213 26.97 0.44 -4.20
N ARG A 214 28.02 0.12 -3.44
CA ARG A 214 29.41 0.14 -3.89
C ARG A 214 29.99 -1.27 -3.90
N ARG A 215 30.99 -1.48 -4.76
CA ARG A 215 31.72 -2.75 -4.85
C ARG A 215 32.49 -3.01 -3.54
N GLY A 216 32.08 -4.03 -2.80
CA GLY A 216 32.65 -4.38 -1.49
C GLY A 216 31.75 -4.06 -0.30
N ASP A 217 30.66 -3.31 -0.49
CA ASP A 217 29.65 -3.11 0.56
C ASP A 217 28.98 -4.46 0.92
N PRO A 218 28.76 -4.77 2.21
CA PRO A 218 28.05 -5.97 2.61
C PRO A 218 26.58 -5.93 2.15
N PRO A 219 25.99 -7.07 1.74
CA PRO A 219 24.57 -7.14 1.46
C PRO A 219 23.72 -6.75 2.67
N ARG A 220 22.65 -6.00 2.46
CA ARG A 220 21.80 -5.44 3.53
C ARG A 220 20.32 -5.62 3.23
N VAL A 221 19.51 -5.80 4.26
CA VAL A 221 18.05 -5.85 4.11
C VAL A 221 17.55 -4.45 3.77
N ILE A 222 16.99 -4.27 2.57
CA ILE A 222 16.33 -3.02 2.16
C ILE A 222 14.83 -3.32 1.98
N PRO A 223 13.97 -2.96 2.95
CA PRO A 223 12.54 -3.31 2.90
C PRO A 223 11.78 -2.61 1.77
N ILE A 224 12.13 -1.35 1.45
CA ILE A 224 11.50 -0.56 0.39
C ILE A 224 12.53 -0.28 -0.71
N LYS A 225 12.42 -0.95 -1.85
CA LYS A 225 13.28 -0.73 -3.03
C LYS A 225 12.52 -1.10 -4.29
N PHE A 226 12.66 -0.33 -5.37
CA PHE A 226 12.18 -0.78 -6.69
C PHE A 226 13.04 -1.96 -7.14
N ARG A 227 12.47 -3.16 -7.22
CA ARG A 227 13.28 -4.38 -7.40
C ARG A 227 13.77 -4.52 -8.84
N HIS A 228 15.04 -4.89 -8.98
CA HIS A 228 15.74 -4.91 -10.27
C HIS A 228 15.07 -5.79 -11.33
N TYR A 229 14.46 -6.92 -10.95
CA TYR A 229 13.73 -7.79 -11.87
C TYR A 229 12.51 -7.10 -12.51
N LEU A 230 11.96 -6.04 -11.89
CA LEU A 230 10.84 -5.27 -12.47
C LEU A 230 11.27 -4.39 -13.64
N SER A 231 12.55 -4.01 -13.72
CA SER A 231 13.15 -3.29 -14.86
C SER A 231 13.85 -4.22 -15.86
N VAL A 232 14.52 -5.28 -15.38
CA VAL A 232 15.30 -6.19 -16.25
C VAL A 232 14.40 -7.10 -17.07
N ILE A 233 13.32 -7.62 -16.49
CA ILE A 233 12.43 -8.54 -17.20
C ILE A 233 11.49 -7.72 -18.10
N THR A 234 11.89 -7.58 -19.36
CA THR A 234 11.16 -6.84 -20.40
C THR A 234 9.75 -7.39 -20.59
N TYR A 235 9.61 -8.71 -20.75
CA TYR A 235 8.31 -9.32 -21.05
C TYR A 235 7.38 -9.31 -19.84
N ARG A 236 6.20 -8.69 -20.01
CA ARG A 236 5.27 -8.43 -18.92
C ARG A 236 4.75 -9.70 -18.24
N LYS A 237 4.54 -10.79 -19.00
CA LYS A 237 3.98 -12.03 -18.43
C LYS A 237 4.98 -12.66 -17.45
N ASP A 238 6.26 -12.68 -17.80
CA ASP A 238 7.32 -13.33 -17.01
C ASP A 238 7.60 -12.53 -15.73
N ARG A 239 7.64 -11.19 -15.84
CA ARG A 239 7.71 -10.29 -14.69
C ARG A 239 6.56 -10.53 -13.71
N VAL A 240 5.32 -10.63 -14.21
CA VAL A 240 4.14 -10.94 -13.40
C VAL A 240 4.19 -12.35 -12.81
N ALA A 241 4.66 -13.35 -13.56
CA ALA A 241 4.83 -14.71 -13.08
C ALA A 241 5.84 -14.77 -11.93
N LEU A 242 6.99 -14.11 -12.07
CA LEU A 242 8.00 -14.01 -11.02
C LEU A 242 7.48 -13.25 -9.79
N THR A 243 6.80 -12.11 -9.95
CA THR A 243 6.18 -11.43 -8.80
C THR A 243 5.16 -12.33 -8.11
N LYS A 244 4.30 -13.04 -8.85
CA LYS A 244 3.36 -14.01 -8.26
C LYS A 244 4.07 -15.14 -7.50
N ILE A 245 5.22 -15.61 -8.00
CA ILE A 245 6.06 -16.61 -7.31
C ILE A 245 6.57 -16.04 -5.98
N LEU A 246 7.25 -14.89 -6.01
CA LEU A 246 7.85 -14.26 -4.83
C LEU A 246 6.81 -13.89 -3.76
N THR A 247 5.60 -13.50 -4.17
CA THR A 247 4.54 -13.00 -3.29
C THR A 247 3.52 -14.05 -2.87
N GLY A 248 3.75 -15.33 -3.18
CA GLY A 248 2.82 -16.43 -2.86
C GLY A 248 1.45 -16.29 -3.54
N CYS A 249 1.36 -15.56 -4.65
CA CYS A 249 0.16 -15.37 -5.47
C CYS A 249 0.14 -16.29 -6.71
N HIS A 250 0.77 -17.46 -6.60
CA HIS A 250 0.96 -18.45 -7.66
C HIS A 250 0.09 -19.70 -7.47
N GLU A 251 -0.08 -20.51 -8.53
CA GLU A 251 -1.00 -21.67 -8.52
C GLU A 251 -0.38 -23.01 -8.07
N LEU A 252 0.88 -23.01 -7.63
CA LEU A 252 1.50 -24.20 -7.05
C LEU A 252 0.82 -24.63 -5.74
N ALA A 253 0.81 -25.93 -5.47
CA ALA A 253 0.05 -26.57 -4.40
C ALA A 253 0.41 -26.03 -3.00
N VAL A 254 1.66 -25.59 -2.77
CA VAL A 254 2.05 -24.99 -1.49
C VAL A 254 1.20 -23.78 -1.10
N GLU A 255 0.70 -23.01 -2.06
CA GLU A 255 -0.24 -21.89 -1.83
C GLU A 255 -1.68 -22.30 -2.13
N ARG A 256 -1.95 -22.98 -3.26
CA ARG A 256 -3.32 -23.32 -3.69
C ARG A 256 -4.06 -24.19 -2.66
N LEU A 257 -3.38 -25.14 -2.03
CA LEU A 257 -3.98 -26.03 -1.03
C LEU A 257 -4.14 -25.40 0.37
N LYS A 258 -3.68 -24.16 0.61
CA LYS A 258 -4.04 -23.40 1.84
C LYS A 258 -5.52 -23.03 1.88
N TRP A 259 -6.17 -23.03 0.71
CA TRP A 259 -7.55 -22.59 0.47
C TRP A 259 -8.44 -23.73 -0.03
N ALA A 260 -7.99 -24.97 0.07
CA ALA A 260 -8.75 -26.14 -0.34
C ALA A 260 -10.03 -26.29 0.48
N ARG A 261 -11.09 -26.79 -0.16
CA ARG A 261 -12.36 -27.14 0.46
C ARG A 261 -12.78 -28.55 0.06
N ASN A 262 -13.51 -29.24 0.93
CA ASN A 262 -14.17 -30.52 0.60
C ASN A 262 -15.43 -30.27 -0.26
N ALA A 263 -16.17 -31.34 -0.58
CA ALA A 263 -17.40 -31.25 -1.36
C ALA A 263 -18.46 -30.39 -0.66
N ASP A 264 -18.52 -30.48 0.67
CA ASP A 264 -19.45 -29.79 1.57
C ASP A 264 -19.07 -28.32 1.81
N GLY A 265 -17.94 -27.87 1.23
CA GLY A 265 -17.47 -26.50 1.29
C GLY A 265 -16.68 -26.14 2.54
N GLU A 266 -16.45 -27.07 3.46
CA GLU A 266 -15.59 -26.88 4.64
C GLU A 266 -14.11 -26.76 4.24
N LYS A 267 -13.31 -26.08 5.06
CA LYS A 267 -11.88 -25.86 4.77
C LYS A 267 -11.05 -27.10 5.12
N VAL A 268 -10.42 -27.70 4.12
CA VAL A 268 -9.45 -28.78 4.33
C VAL A 268 -8.06 -28.18 4.53
N THR A 269 -7.38 -28.58 5.61
CA THR A 269 -6.02 -28.12 5.90
C THR A 269 -5.03 -29.23 5.58
N PHE A 270 -4.14 -28.96 4.62
CA PHE A 270 -3.01 -29.83 4.28
C PHE A 270 -1.72 -29.23 4.83
N ASP A 271 -0.87 -30.02 5.48
CA ASP A 271 0.47 -29.60 5.89
C ASP A 271 1.39 -29.42 4.68
N ARG A 272 2.44 -28.60 4.81
CA ARG A 272 3.36 -28.28 3.69
C ARG A 272 3.91 -29.54 2.98
N PRO A 273 4.33 -30.62 3.66
CA PRO A 273 4.78 -31.86 3.01
C PRO A 273 3.68 -32.57 2.21
N GLN A 274 2.42 -32.51 2.64
CA GLN A 274 1.27 -33.15 2.00
C GLN A 274 0.82 -32.43 0.71
N ARG A 275 1.29 -31.21 0.46
CA ARG A 275 0.96 -30.41 -0.73
C ARG A 275 1.81 -30.83 -1.92
N LEU A 276 1.65 -32.07 -2.36
CA LEU A 276 2.53 -32.76 -3.32
C LEU A 276 2.59 -32.07 -4.71
N CYS A 277 3.76 -32.21 -5.35
CA CYS A 277 4.08 -31.72 -6.69
C CYS A 277 3.25 -32.40 -7.78
N ARG A 278 2.65 -31.62 -8.69
CA ARG A 278 1.83 -32.14 -9.80
C ARG A 278 2.64 -32.97 -10.81
N PHE A 279 3.94 -32.73 -10.89
CA PHE A 279 4.86 -33.43 -11.79
C PHE A 279 5.33 -34.75 -11.15
N CYS A 280 6.12 -34.68 -10.07
CA CYS A 280 6.72 -35.89 -9.48
C CYS A 280 5.82 -36.62 -8.49
N LYS A 281 4.84 -35.96 -7.85
CA LYS A 281 4.01 -36.49 -6.74
C LYS A 281 4.74 -36.94 -5.47
N HIS A 282 6.07 -36.80 -5.37
CA HIS A 282 6.87 -37.28 -4.23
C HIS A 282 7.26 -36.19 -3.22
N LYS A 283 7.50 -34.95 -3.67
CA LYS A 283 7.90 -33.81 -2.83
C LYS A 283 6.82 -32.72 -2.85
N ALA A 284 6.83 -31.82 -1.87
CA ALA A 284 5.92 -30.67 -1.83
C ALA A 284 6.11 -29.75 -3.05
N GLU A 285 5.01 -29.18 -3.57
CA GLU A 285 5.02 -28.26 -4.71
C GLU A 285 5.36 -26.82 -4.31
N SER A 286 6.61 -26.61 -3.92
CA SER A 286 7.16 -25.26 -3.76
C SER A 286 7.79 -24.75 -5.06
N PRO A 287 7.94 -23.42 -5.27
CA PRO A 287 8.56 -22.85 -6.47
C PRO A 287 9.95 -23.42 -6.78
N GLU A 288 10.79 -23.60 -5.75
CA GLU A 288 12.16 -24.10 -5.88
C GLU A 288 12.15 -25.55 -6.39
N HIS A 289 11.27 -26.40 -5.84
CA HIS A 289 11.13 -27.75 -6.34
C HIS A 289 10.51 -27.78 -7.73
N ALA A 290 9.33 -27.20 -7.92
CA ALA A 290 8.54 -27.33 -9.15
C ALA A 290 9.25 -26.74 -10.37
N LEU A 291 9.94 -25.61 -10.21
CA LEU A 291 10.57 -24.88 -11.32
C LEU A 291 12.02 -25.29 -11.53
N LEU A 292 12.82 -25.41 -10.47
CA LEU A 292 14.28 -25.59 -10.56
C LEU A 292 14.75 -27.02 -10.24
N GLY A 293 14.06 -27.73 -9.33
CA GLY A 293 14.52 -29.03 -8.80
C GLY A 293 13.73 -30.28 -9.22
N CYS A 294 12.71 -30.16 -10.07
CA CYS A 294 11.85 -31.29 -10.44
C CYS A 294 12.17 -31.79 -11.85
N ASN A 295 12.60 -33.04 -11.97
CA ASN A 295 13.01 -33.63 -13.26
C ASN A 295 11.89 -34.47 -13.91
N ALA A 296 10.68 -34.46 -13.36
CA ALA A 296 9.54 -35.24 -13.84
C ALA A 296 8.77 -34.55 -14.99
N CYS A 297 9.24 -33.40 -15.49
CA CYS A 297 8.67 -32.69 -16.63
C CYS A 297 9.80 -32.35 -17.61
N PRO A 298 9.95 -33.10 -18.73
CA PRO A 298 11.03 -32.87 -19.70
C PRO A 298 11.07 -31.45 -20.25
N ASP A 299 9.89 -30.89 -20.58
CA ASP A 299 9.76 -29.53 -21.09
C ASP A 299 10.41 -28.51 -20.14
N LEU A 300 10.09 -28.56 -18.85
CA LEU A 300 10.69 -27.67 -17.83
C LEU A 300 12.18 -27.92 -17.61
N VAL A 301 12.67 -29.15 -17.80
CA VAL A 301 14.10 -29.45 -17.73
C VAL A 301 14.85 -28.82 -18.91
N SER A 302 14.23 -28.74 -20.09
CA SER A 302 14.84 -28.20 -21.31
C SER A 302 15.04 -26.68 -21.34
N VAL A 303 14.40 -25.93 -20.42
CA VAL A 303 14.44 -24.45 -20.37
C VAL A 303 15.15 -23.89 -19.12
N ARG A 304 15.92 -24.73 -18.41
CA ARG A 304 16.75 -24.33 -17.26
C ARG A 304 18.16 -23.93 -17.69
#